data_AF-A0A6P0HWP2-F1
#
_entry.id   AF-A0A6P0HWP2-F1
#
_cell.length_a   1.000
_cell.length_b   1.000
_cell.length_c   1.000
_cell.angle_alpha   90.00
_cell.angle_beta   90.00
_cell.angle_gamma   90.00
#
_symmetry.space_group_name_H-M   'P 1'
#
loop_
_entity.id
_entity.type
_entity.pdbx_description
1 polymer ?
#
loop_
_entity_poly.entity_id
_entity_poly.type
_entity_poly.pdbx_seq_one_letter_code
_entity_poly.pdbx_strand_id
1 'polypeptide(L)' 'MLNWKGTIQAVLTLILMVWATPVLSSPTHHIIDVRGNVQVKKSQWRSFNKAESGMTLSGRDKIKLGNNASVRIYLNVGP' A
#
# COMPACT_ATOMS: atom_id res chain seq x y z
N MET A 1 -2.59 50.87 -4.89
CA MET A 1 -3.21 50.28 -3.69
C MET A 1 -3.25 48.77 -3.91
N LEU A 2 -2.22 48.05 -3.42
CA LEU A 2 -2.10 46.60 -3.64
C LEU A 2 -3.17 45.91 -2.78
N ASN A 3 -4.13 45.25 -3.42
CA ASN A 3 -5.32 44.71 -2.76
C ASN A 3 -4.93 43.49 -1.90
N TRP A 4 -4.55 43.74 -0.65
CA TRP A 4 -3.99 42.80 0.33
C TRP A 4 -4.79 41.49 0.47
N LYS A 5 -6.12 41.53 0.22
CA LYS A 5 -7.00 40.36 0.24
C LYS A 5 -6.70 39.35 -0.88
N GLY A 6 -6.34 39.80 -2.08
CA GLY A 6 -6.08 38.93 -3.24
C GLY A 6 -4.78 38.14 -3.10
N THR A 7 -3.76 38.76 -2.52
CA THR A 7 -2.44 38.13 -2.31
C THR A 7 -2.53 36.98 -1.32
N ILE A 8 -3.29 37.12 -0.22
CA ILE A 8 -3.44 36.05 0.78
C ILE A 8 -4.14 34.81 0.20
N GLN A 9 -5.18 35.02 -0.61
CA GLN A 9 -5.95 33.92 -1.19
C GLN A 9 -5.12 33.12 -2.21
N ALA A 10 -4.27 33.79 -2.98
CA ALA A 10 -3.35 33.15 -3.93
C ALA A 10 -2.22 32.36 -3.24
N VAL A 11 -1.73 32.83 -2.09
CA VAL A 11 -0.70 32.12 -1.31
C VAL A 11 -1.28 30.84 -0.67
N LEU A 12 -2.51 30.90 -0.16
CA LEU A 12 -3.18 29.73 0.44
C LEU A 12 -3.47 28.62 -0.59
N THR A 13 -3.90 28.97 -1.82
CA THR A 13 -4.10 27.99 -2.89
C THR A 13 -2.79 27.36 -3.36
N LEU A 14 -1.69 28.12 -3.39
CA LEU A 14 -0.37 27.59 -3.77
C LEU A 14 0.16 26.59 -2.73
N ILE A 15 -0.01 26.85 -1.43
CA ILE A 15 0.41 25.93 -0.35
C ILE A 15 -0.38 24.62 -0.40
N LEU A 16 -1.68 24.67 -0.72
CA LEU A 16 -2.53 23.48 -0.85
C LEU A 16 -2.14 22.58 -2.03
N MET A 17 -1.69 23.16 -3.16
CA MET A 17 -1.22 22.36 -4.31
C MET A 17 0.14 21.70 -4.06
N VAL A 18 1.02 22.32 -3.28
CA VAL A 18 2.39 21.81 -3.01
C VAL A 18 2.39 20.56 -2.12
N TRP A 19 1.30 20.29 -1.37
CA TRP A 19 1.19 19.14 -0.46
C TRP A 19 0.35 17.98 -0.99
N ALA A 20 -0.17 18.07 -2.21
CA ALA A 20 -0.66 16.89 -2.92
C ALA A 20 0.55 16.09 -3.42
N THR A 21 1.35 15.53 -2.50
CA THR A 21 2.25 14.44 -2.87
C THR A 21 1.37 13.39 -3.53
N PRO A 22 1.57 13.05 -4.82
CA PRO A 22 0.90 11.90 -5.37
C PRO A 22 1.31 10.76 -4.45
N VAL A 23 0.33 10.12 -3.80
CA VAL A 23 0.59 8.83 -3.17
C VAL A 23 0.98 7.96 -4.35
N LEU A 24 2.28 7.82 -4.59
CA LEU A 24 2.80 6.76 -5.43
C LEU A 24 2.16 5.51 -4.83
N SER A 25 1.22 4.93 -5.56
CA SER A 25 0.52 3.73 -5.17
C SER A 25 1.59 2.74 -4.77
N SER A 26 1.69 2.43 -3.47
CA SER A 26 2.66 1.44 -3.03
C SER A 26 2.40 0.17 -3.82
N PRO A 27 3.43 -0.50 -4.36
CA PRO A 27 3.25 -1.73 -5.12
C PRO A 27 2.33 -2.66 -4.34
N THR A 28 1.21 -2.98 -4.96
CA THR A 28 0.13 -3.71 -4.33
C THR A 28 0.14 -5.10 -4.92
N HIS A 29 0.54 -6.09 -4.12
CA HIS A 29 0.67 -7.46 -4.61
C HIS A 29 -0.57 -8.26 -4.23
N HIS A 30 -0.98 -9.24 -5.04
CA HIS A 30 -2.17 -10.04 -4.76
C HIS A 30 -1.80 -11.52 -4.67
N ILE A 31 -2.22 -12.19 -3.61
CA ILE A 31 -2.14 -13.65 -3.54
C ILE A 31 -3.18 -14.22 -4.50
N ILE A 32 -2.76 -15.05 -5.45
CA ILE A 32 -3.63 -15.66 -6.45
C ILE A 32 -3.85 -17.16 -6.23
N ASP A 33 -2.92 -17.83 -5.54
CA ASP A 33 -3.05 -19.25 -5.15
C ASP A 33 -2.32 -19.51 -3.84
N VAL A 34 -2.89 -20.38 -3.01
CA VAL A 34 -2.35 -20.81 -1.71
C VAL A 34 -2.51 -22.32 -1.60
N ARG A 35 -1.42 -23.04 -1.35
CA ARG A 35 -1.44 -24.49 -1.10
C ARG A 35 -0.73 -24.80 0.22
N GLY A 36 -1.36 -25.62 1.05
CA GLY A 36 -0.82 -26.01 2.36
C GLY A 36 -0.91 -24.90 3.41
N ASN A 37 -0.05 -24.97 4.43
CA ASN A 37 -0.03 -24.03 5.55
C ASN A 37 0.77 -22.77 5.19
N VAL A 38 0.11 -21.77 4.63
CA VAL A 38 0.70 -20.44 4.37
C VAL A 38 0.08 -19.44 5.32
N GLN A 39 0.91 -18.59 5.91
CA GLN A 39 0.47 -17.52 6.80
C GLN A 39 1.06 -16.18 6.40
N VAL A 40 0.28 -15.11 6.57
CA VAL A 40 0.66 -13.73 6.29
C VAL A 40 0.63 -12.94 7.60
N LYS A 41 1.66 -12.14 7.82
CA LYS A 41 1.65 -11.07 8.82
C LYS A 41 1.67 -9.73 8.09
N LYS A 42 0.56 -9.00 8.17
CA LYS A 42 0.51 -7.61 7.73
C LYS A 42 1.39 -6.74 8.61
N SER A 43 1.88 -5.65 8.04
CA SER A 43 2.62 -4.63 8.78
C SER A 43 1.85 -4.12 10.02
N GLN A 44 0.52 -3.94 9.90
CA GLN A 44 -0.34 -3.55 11.03
C GLN A 44 -0.73 -4.70 11.98
N TRP A 45 -0.45 -5.96 11.65
CA TRP A 45 -0.86 -7.11 12.45
C TRP A 45 0.20 -7.48 13.48
N ARG A 46 -0.24 -7.87 14.68
CA ARG A 46 0.68 -8.37 15.72
C ARG A 46 1.16 -9.79 15.41
N SER A 47 0.29 -10.65 14.90
CA SER A 47 0.52 -12.07 14.62
C SER A 47 0.43 -12.41 13.13
N PHE A 48 0.88 -13.62 12.81
CA PHE A 48 0.61 -14.26 11.52
C PHE A 48 -0.83 -14.81 11.52
N ASN A 49 -1.52 -14.67 10.39
CA ASN A 49 -2.83 -15.25 10.15
C ASN A 49 -2.80 -16.10 8.87
N LYS A 50 -3.78 -16.98 8.69
CA LYS A 50 -3.89 -17.82 7.49
C LYS A 50 -3.90 -16.95 6.23
N ALA A 51 -3.12 -17.35 5.22
CA ALA A 51 -3.12 -16.71 3.91
C ALA A 51 -4.30 -17.22 3.09
N GLU A 52 -4.91 -16.31 2.32
CA GLU A 52 -6.05 -16.61 1.46
C GLU A 52 -5.83 -16.00 0.07
N SER A 53 -6.41 -16.63 -0.95
CA SER A 53 -6.42 -16.07 -2.30
C SER A 53 -7.25 -14.79 -2.32
N GLY A 54 -6.83 -13.81 -3.13
CA GLY A 54 -7.37 -12.45 -3.15
C GLY A 54 -6.77 -11.51 -2.11
N MET A 55 -5.99 -12.01 -1.13
CA MET A 55 -5.39 -11.15 -0.12
C MET A 55 -4.34 -10.21 -0.74
N THR A 56 -4.54 -8.92 -0.51
CA THR A 56 -3.63 -7.85 -0.97
C THR A 56 -2.45 -7.69 -0.02
N LEU A 57 -1.22 -7.76 -0.50
CA LEU A 57 0.04 -7.61 0.23
C LEU A 57 0.72 -6.27 -0.08
N SER A 58 1.36 -5.71 0.93
CA SER A 58 2.34 -4.63 0.77
C SER A 58 3.77 -5.18 0.76
N GLY A 59 4.73 -4.42 0.23
CA GLY A 59 6.15 -4.79 0.27
C GLY A 59 6.76 -4.95 1.68
N ARG A 60 6.04 -4.55 2.74
CA ARG A 60 6.46 -4.71 4.15
C ARG A 60 5.82 -5.92 4.84
N ASP A 61 4.85 -6.57 4.21
CA ASP A 61 4.19 -7.74 4.77
C ASP A 61 5.12 -8.96 4.74
N LYS A 62 4.94 -9.87 5.70
CA LYS A 62 5.74 -11.10 5.80
C LYS A 62 4.88 -12.31 5.49
N ILE A 63 5.48 -13.28 4.80
CA ILE A 63 4.85 -14.56 4.48
C ILE A 63 5.66 -15.67 5.15
N LYS A 64 4.97 -16.58 5.82
CA LYS A 64 5.53 -17.79 6.40
C LYS A 64 4.97 -19.00 5.65
N LEU A 65 5.87 -19.79 5.08
CA LEU A 65 5.54 -21.06 4.45
C LEU A 65 5.76 -22.19 5.46
N GLY A 66 4.75 -23.03 5.64
CA GLY A 66 4.89 -24.31 6.34
C GLY A 66 5.53 -25.37 5.45
N ASN A 67 5.69 -26.58 6.00
CA ASN A 67 6.27 -27.68 5.25
C ASN A 67 5.41 -28.05 4.03
N ASN A 68 6.03 -28.23 2.87
CA ASN A 68 5.37 -28.51 1.58
C ASN A 68 4.27 -27.50 1.17
N ALA A 69 4.34 -26.26 1.66
CA ALA A 69 3.40 -25.20 1.31
C ALA A 69 3.92 -24.36 0.15
N SER A 70 3.01 -23.82 -0.67
CA SER A 70 3.35 -22.92 -1.78
C SER A 70 2.37 -21.77 -1.88
N VAL A 71 2.85 -20.61 -2.34
CA VAL A 71 2.02 -19.43 -2.61
C VAL A 71 2.38 -18.86 -3.97
N ARG A 72 1.38 -18.40 -4.72
CA ARG A 72 1.59 -17.61 -5.94
C ARG A 72 1.11 -16.20 -5.71
N ILE A 73 1.94 -15.23 -6.09
CA ILE A 73 1.69 -13.81 -5.86
C ILE A 73 1.81 -13.10 -7.21
N TYR A 74 0.78 -12.36 -7.58
CA TYR A 74 0.81 -11.42 -8.68
C TYR A 74 1.33 -10.08 -8.18
N LEU A 75 2.39 -9.57 -8.80
CA LEU A 75 2.96 -8.28 -8.45
C LEU A 75 2.34 -7.20 -9.33
N ASN A 76 1.56 -6.28 -8.74
CA ASN A 76 1.22 -5.04 -9.43
C ASN A 76 2.32 -4.01 -9.15
N VAL A 77 3.29 -3.93 -10.06
CA VAL A 77 4.23 -2.82 -10.13
C VAL A 77 3.51 -1.72 -10.87
N GLY A 78 3.19 -0.62 -10.17
CA GLY A 78 2.62 0.57 -10.81
C GLY A 78 3.55 1.11 -11.92
N PRO A 79 3.01 1.92 -12.85
CA PRO A 79 3.78 2.50 -13.94
C PRO A 79 4.95 3.38 -13.46
#